data_AF-A0A803QD59-F1
#
_entry.id   AF-A0A803QD59-F1
#
_cell.length_a   1.000
_cell.length_b   1.000
_cell.length_c   1.000
_cell.angle_alpha   90.00
_cell.angle_beta   90.00
_cell.angle_gamma   90.00
#
_symmetry.space_group_name_H-M   'P 1'
#
loop_
_entity.id
_entity.type
_entity.pdbx_description
1 polymer ?
#
loop_
_entity_poly.entity_id
_entity_poly.type
_entity_poly.pdbx_seq_one_letter_code
_entity_poly.pdbx_strand_id
1 'polypeptide(L)'
;MSAEPQNPKNTTPSQSSAPAAASTLLSANSSSTVMKSIDSVESQIVNPAYENWIINDQLLMGWLYSSMTETIATEVMGVASAAGLWQALEQLYGAHSKSKMDETRTLIQVTRKGSTPMIENLRQKKNWADLLALAGEPHPESQLVTNVLSGLDVNYLTIVLQIEARSKTSWRELQELLLSFERAPTTTHNSTVVDTPVEVEEFEVVAEGGLVAELTTQTRFLLALE
;
A
#
# COMPACT_ATOMS: atom_id res chain seq x y z
N MET A 1 -1.28 -40.52 50.47
CA MET A 1 -0.79 -40.81 49.10
C MET A 1 -0.63 -39.45 48.42
N SER A 2 0.52 -38.77 48.59
CA SER A 2 1.77 -38.91 47.79
C SER A 2 1.53 -38.56 46.32
N ALA A 3 2.22 -37.61 45.67
CA ALA A 3 3.23 -36.62 46.08
C ALA A 3 3.36 -35.54 44.95
N GLU A 4 3.62 -34.29 45.33
CA GLU A 4 4.33 -33.27 44.51
C GLU A 4 5.86 -33.50 44.63
N PRO A 5 6.80 -32.69 44.07
CA PRO A 5 6.73 -31.64 43.04
C PRO A 5 7.92 -31.65 42.03
N GLN A 6 7.96 -30.72 41.06
CA GLN A 6 9.07 -29.76 40.77
C GLN A 6 9.14 -29.29 39.30
N ASN A 7 9.03 -27.96 39.14
CA ASN A 7 9.51 -27.11 38.03
C ASN A 7 10.82 -26.45 38.54
N PRO A 8 11.86 -26.08 37.74
CA PRO A 8 11.91 -24.73 37.12
C PRO A 8 12.86 -24.50 35.89
N LYS A 9 12.58 -23.44 35.10
CA LYS A 9 13.49 -22.51 34.35
C LYS A 9 14.46 -23.08 33.28
N ASN A 10 14.47 -22.50 32.06
CA ASN A 10 15.42 -21.44 31.64
C ASN A 10 15.24 -21.05 30.14
N THR A 11 16.01 -20.06 29.71
CA THR A 11 15.74 -18.97 28.76
C THR A 11 16.24 -19.18 27.31
N THR A 12 15.56 -18.49 26.37
CA THR A 12 16.01 -17.75 25.14
C THR A 12 17.18 -18.28 24.23
N PRO A 13 17.57 -17.61 23.10
CA PRO A 13 17.62 -18.19 21.75
C PRO A 13 19.06 -18.47 21.21
N SER A 14 19.22 -19.20 20.10
CA SER A 14 20.44 -19.23 19.26
C SER A 14 20.07 -19.80 17.89
N GLN A 15 20.20 -19.08 16.77
CA GLN A 15 21.42 -18.73 16.03
C GLN A 15 22.23 -19.92 15.50
N SER A 16 22.51 -19.82 14.18
CA SER A 16 23.70 -20.30 13.48
C SER A 16 23.95 -21.81 13.46
N SER A 17 23.42 -22.48 12.44
CA SER A 17 23.91 -23.80 12.02
C SER A 17 25.00 -23.62 10.96
N ALA A 18 26.23 -23.43 11.42
CA ALA A 18 27.41 -23.94 10.75
C ALA A 18 27.98 -25.07 11.62
N PRO A 19 28.09 -26.32 11.14
CA PRO A 19 28.87 -27.30 11.86
C PRO A 19 30.26 -27.40 11.23
N ALA A 20 31.23 -26.88 11.98
CA ALA A 20 32.57 -27.45 12.01
C ALA A 20 32.48 -28.88 12.55
N ALA A 21 33.06 -29.85 11.85
CA ALA A 21 33.43 -31.14 12.42
C ALA A 21 34.71 -31.62 11.72
N ALA A 22 35.85 -31.29 12.35
CA ALA A 22 37.10 -32.00 12.15
C ALA A 22 37.16 -33.19 13.14
N SER A 23 37.31 -34.39 12.56
CA SER A 23 38.16 -35.54 12.96
C SER A 23 38.12 -36.14 14.37
N THR A 24 38.08 -37.48 14.44
CA THR A 24 38.73 -38.44 15.40
C THR A 24 37.87 -39.74 15.48
N LEU A 25 38.30 -41.01 15.38
CA LEU A 25 39.58 -41.72 15.17
C LEU A 25 39.32 -43.22 14.87
N LEU A 26 40.26 -43.85 14.14
CA LEU A 26 40.83 -45.21 14.31
C LEU A 26 40.13 -46.48 13.74
N SER A 27 40.80 -47.11 12.76
CA SER A 27 41.23 -48.54 12.67
C SER A 27 41.44 -48.94 11.19
N ALA A 28 42.48 -49.62 10.69
CA ALA A 28 43.81 -50.04 11.14
C ALA A 28 44.62 -50.58 9.93
N ASN A 29 45.95 -50.42 9.99
CA ASN A 29 47.06 -51.17 9.33
C ASN A 29 47.20 -51.10 7.78
N SER A 30 48.38 -51.18 7.15
CA SER A 30 49.72 -51.66 7.54
C SER A 30 50.86 -50.90 6.83
N SER A 31 51.96 -50.74 7.59
CA SER A 31 53.40 -50.78 7.21
C SER A 31 54.00 -49.86 6.12
N SER A 32 54.77 -48.84 6.54
CA SER A 32 56.26 -48.85 6.51
C SER A 32 56.90 -47.44 6.56
N THR A 33 57.33 -47.03 7.76
CA THR A 33 58.67 -46.54 8.15
C THR A 33 59.51 -45.59 7.23
N VAL A 34 59.67 -44.33 7.72
CA VAL A 34 60.90 -43.46 7.78
C VAL A 34 61.30 -42.74 6.47
N MET A 35 61.43 -41.40 6.37
CA MET A 35 62.30 -40.46 7.11
C MET A 35 61.94 -38.98 6.82
N LYS A 36 62.32 -38.09 7.74
CA LYS A 36 62.16 -36.62 7.80
C LYS A 36 62.51 -35.82 6.52
N SER A 37 61.74 -34.77 6.23
CA SER A 37 62.26 -33.39 6.26
C SER A 37 61.12 -32.37 6.37
N ILE A 38 61.37 -31.36 7.21
CA ILE A 38 60.52 -30.20 7.47
C ILE A 38 60.71 -29.25 6.29
N ASP A 39 59.64 -28.93 5.58
CA ASP A 39 59.48 -27.64 4.90
C ASP A 39 58.05 -27.17 5.15
N SER A 40 57.93 -26.28 6.13
CA SER A 40 56.70 -25.59 6.49
C SER A 40 56.45 -24.51 5.43
N VAL A 41 55.78 -24.89 4.35
CA VAL A 41 54.99 -23.96 3.56
C VAL A 41 53.55 -24.33 3.84
N GLU A 42 52.91 -23.56 4.71
CA GLU A 42 51.46 -23.60 4.88
C GLU A 42 50.86 -23.19 3.52
N SER A 43 50.61 -24.20 2.68
CA SER A 43 50.05 -24.03 1.35
C SER A 43 48.64 -23.51 1.52
N GLN A 44 48.49 -22.20 1.42
CA GLN A 44 47.23 -21.48 1.38
C GLN A 44 46.33 -22.16 0.34
N ILE A 45 45.30 -22.88 0.80
CA ILE A 45 44.38 -23.61 -0.08
C ILE A 45 43.55 -22.56 -0.82
N VAL A 46 43.98 -22.19 -2.02
CA VAL A 46 43.27 -21.26 -2.90
C VAL A 46 41.99 -21.93 -3.38
N ASN A 47 40.83 -21.30 -3.16
CA ASN A 47 39.56 -21.80 -3.65
C ASN A 47 39.48 -21.67 -5.18
N PRO A 48 39.49 -22.78 -5.95
CA PRO A 48 39.45 -22.71 -7.41
C PRO A 48 38.10 -22.18 -7.94
N ALA A 49 37.03 -22.16 -7.13
CA ALA A 49 35.72 -21.64 -7.53
C ALA A 49 35.62 -20.10 -7.43
N TYR A 50 36.59 -19.43 -6.80
CA TYR A 50 36.53 -17.99 -6.56
C TYR A 50 36.58 -17.16 -7.86
N GLU A 51 37.39 -17.58 -8.83
CA GLU A 51 37.49 -16.91 -10.12
C GLU A 51 36.16 -16.95 -10.89
N ASN A 52 35.51 -18.12 -10.91
CA ASN A 52 34.18 -18.28 -11.50
C ASN A 52 33.12 -17.43 -10.77
N TRP A 53 33.21 -17.30 -9.44
CA TRP A 53 32.31 -16.46 -8.68
C TRP A 53 32.45 -14.97 -9.06
N ILE A 54 33.67 -14.47 -9.21
CA ILE A 54 33.91 -13.08 -9.66
C ILE A 54 33.30 -12.85 -11.04
N ILE A 55 33.53 -13.76 -11.99
CA ILE A 55 32.98 -13.63 -13.35
C ILE A 55 31.45 -13.54 -13.31
N ASN A 56 30.80 -14.39 -12.51
CA ASN A 56 29.34 -14.37 -12.36
C ASN A 56 28.84 -13.09 -11.68
N ASP A 57 29.54 -12.60 -10.65
CA ASP A 57 29.18 -11.36 -9.96
C ASP A 57 29.27 -10.14 -10.91
N GLN A 58 30.34 -10.06 -11.72
CA GLN A 58 30.49 -9.00 -12.72
C GLN A 58 29.46 -9.09 -13.85
N LEU A 59 29.14 -10.31 -14.31
CA LEU A 59 28.08 -10.52 -15.30
C LEU A 59 26.72 -10.06 -14.78
N LEU A 60 26.39 -10.40 -13.54
CA LEU A 60 25.15 -9.99 -12.89
C LEU A 60 25.08 -8.47 -12.72
N MET A 61 26.19 -7.81 -12.38
CA MET A 61 26.25 -6.34 -12.37
C MET A 61 25.98 -5.74 -13.75
N GLY A 62 26.61 -6.28 -14.80
CA GLY A 62 26.38 -5.83 -16.16
C GLY A 62 24.91 -5.95 -16.57
N TRP A 63 24.26 -7.06 -16.23
CA TRP A 63 22.83 -7.25 -16.46
C TRP A 63 21.96 -6.27 -15.68
N LEU A 64 22.25 -6.06 -14.39
CA LEU A 64 21.52 -5.10 -13.57
C LEU A 64 21.62 -3.69 -14.16
N TYR A 65 22.83 -3.22 -14.50
CA TYR A 65 23.03 -1.91 -15.12
C TYR A 65 22.32 -1.79 -16.48
N SER A 66 22.27 -2.85 -17.27
CA SER A 66 21.54 -2.85 -18.54
C SER A 66 20.01 -2.80 -18.38
N SER A 67 19.49 -3.24 -17.24
CA SER A 67 18.05 -3.30 -16.95
C SER A 67 17.47 -2.00 -16.41
N MET A 68 18.32 -1.07 -15.97
CA MET A 68 17.91 0.18 -15.33
C MET A 68 18.05 1.37 -16.29
N THR A 69 17.34 2.47 -15.99
CA THR A 69 17.52 3.72 -16.75
C THR A 69 18.82 4.40 -16.36
N GLU A 70 19.36 5.23 -17.24
CA GLU A 70 20.62 5.95 -17.03
C GLU A 70 20.62 6.74 -15.72
N THR A 71 19.49 7.37 -15.37
CA THR A 71 19.35 8.14 -14.13
C THR A 71 19.57 7.27 -12.89
N ILE A 72 18.91 6.11 -12.82
CA ILE A 72 19.05 5.20 -11.69
C ILE A 72 20.47 4.62 -11.65
N ALA A 73 21.01 4.26 -12.82
CA ALA A 73 22.37 3.75 -12.92
C ALA A 73 23.37 4.72 -12.33
N THR A 74 23.27 6.02 -12.66
CA THR A 74 24.18 7.05 -12.14
C THR A 74 24.09 7.23 -10.62
N GLU A 75 22.91 7.03 -10.03
CA GLU A 75 22.67 7.16 -8.59
C GLU A 75 23.30 6.02 -7.79
N VAL A 76 23.31 4.81 -8.34
CA VAL A 76 23.90 3.61 -7.70
C VAL A 76 25.30 3.26 -8.24
N MET A 77 25.97 4.18 -8.95
CA MET A 77 27.35 3.98 -9.39
C MET A 77 28.33 3.92 -8.21
N GLY A 78 29.42 3.17 -8.39
CA GLY A 78 30.52 3.09 -7.41
C GLY A 78 30.47 1.88 -6.49
N VAL A 79 29.52 0.96 -6.70
CA VAL A 79 29.46 -0.31 -5.97
C VAL A 79 30.30 -1.38 -6.68
N ALA A 80 31.06 -2.16 -5.91
CA ALA A 80 32.03 -3.12 -6.44
C ALA A 80 31.49 -4.56 -6.61
N SER A 81 30.28 -4.86 -6.14
CA SER A 81 29.68 -6.19 -6.21
C SER A 81 28.20 -6.14 -6.56
N ALA A 82 27.68 -7.19 -7.19
CA ALA A 82 26.26 -7.26 -7.55
C ALA A 82 25.36 -7.28 -6.32
N ALA A 83 25.80 -7.90 -5.23
CA ALA A 83 25.08 -7.90 -3.96
C ALA A 83 24.93 -6.49 -3.38
N GLY A 84 26.01 -5.68 -3.42
CA GLY A 84 25.95 -4.30 -2.96
C GLY A 84 25.06 -3.44 -3.85
N LEU A 85 25.14 -3.65 -5.17
CA LEU A 85 24.30 -2.94 -6.14
C LEU A 85 22.82 -3.23 -5.90
N TRP A 86 22.47 -4.50 -5.69
CA TRP A 86 21.12 -4.93 -5.35
C TRP A 86 20.63 -4.30 -4.04
N GLN A 87 21.47 -4.28 -3.01
CA GLN A 87 21.10 -3.66 -1.73
C GLN A 87 20.89 -2.15 -1.86
N ALA A 88 21.69 -1.44 -2.66
CA ALA A 88 21.51 -0.02 -2.91
C ALA A 88 20.17 0.25 -3.64
N LEU A 89 19.84 -0.57 -4.64
CA LEU A 89 18.55 -0.52 -5.34
C LEU A 89 17.38 -0.80 -4.39
N GLU A 90 17.51 -1.83 -3.54
CA GLU A 90 16.49 -2.17 -2.56
C GLU A 90 16.26 -1.03 -1.57
N GLN A 91 17.29 -0.33 -1.14
CA GLN A 91 17.15 0.84 -0.26
C GLN A 91 16.46 2.01 -0.98
N LEU A 92 16.90 2.31 -2.20
CA LEU A 92 16.35 3.40 -3.02
C LEU A 92 14.86 3.19 -3.26
N TYR A 93 14.48 2.01 -3.76
CA TYR A 93 13.09 1.68 -4.05
C TYR A 93 12.29 1.31 -2.81
N GLY A 94 12.93 0.82 -1.76
CA GLY A 94 12.29 0.45 -0.51
C GLY A 94 11.71 1.67 0.20
N ALA A 95 12.45 2.77 0.29
CA ALA A 95 11.95 4.03 0.85
C ALA A 95 10.79 4.59 0.02
N HIS A 96 10.93 4.60 -1.31
CA HIS A 96 9.89 5.10 -2.21
C HIS A 96 8.61 4.27 -2.16
N SER A 97 8.74 2.94 -2.17
CA SER A 97 7.61 2.00 -2.09
C SER A 97 6.85 2.18 -0.78
N LYS A 98 7.57 2.29 0.35
CA LYS A 98 6.96 2.57 1.66
C LYS A 98 6.23 3.91 1.68
N SER A 99 6.85 4.96 1.15
CA SER A 99 6.21 6.28 1.05
C SER A 99 4.90 6.23 0.25
N LYS A 100 4.89 5.54 -0.90
CA LYS A 100 3.67 5.36 -1.72
C LYS A 100 2.59 4.55 -1.01
N MET A 101 2.97 3.55 -0.24
CA MET A 101 2.05 2.77 0.57
C MET A 101 1.39 3.64 1.65
N ASP A 102 2.17 4.47 2.33
CA ASP A 102 1.68 5.39 3.35
C ASP A 102 0.80 6.51 2.76
N GLU A 103 1.17 7.02 1.59
CA GLU A 103 0.33 7.93 0.81
C GLU A 103 -1.03 7.28 0.48
N THR A 104 -1.02 6.04 -0.02
CA THR A 104 -2.24 5.29 -0.34
C THR A 104 -3.13 5.09 0.90
N ARG A 105 -2.53 4.80 2.06
CA ARG A 105 -3.27 4.71 3.34
C ARG A 105 -3.89 6.06 3.72
N THR A 106 -3.16 7.14 3.51
CA THR A 106 -3.65 8.50 3.77
C THR A 106 -4.81 8.86 2.84
N LEU A 107 -4.73 8.50 1.55
CA LEU A 107 -5.82 8.71 0.59
C LEU A 107 -7.10 7.99 1.03
N ILE A 108 -7.01 6.75 1.50
CA ILE A 108 -8.18 6.01 2.02
C ILE A 108 -8.88 6.79 3.16
N GLN A 109 -8.11 7.42 4.05
CA GLN A 109 -8.63 8.13 5.23
C GLN A 109 -9.17 9.52 4.90
N VAL A 110 -8.46 10.27 4.05
CA VAL A 110 -8.76 11.69 3.77
C VAL A 110 -9.82 11.83 2.68
N THR A 111 -9.89 10.90 1.72
CA THR A 111 -10.87 10.99 0.64
C THR A 111 -12.28 10.84 1.16
N ARG A 112 -13.03 11.94 1.09
CA ARG A 112 -14.47 12.02 1.34
C ARG A 112 -15.23 11.81 0.02
N LYS A 113 -16.51 11.47 0.10
CA LYS A 113 -17.36 11.37 -1.10
C LYS A 113 -17.48 12.73 -1.81
N GLY A 114 -17.84 13.78 -1.06
CA GLY A 114 -18.09 15.11 -1.61
C GLY A 114 -19.12 15.07 -2.76
N SER A 115 -18.84 15.75 -3.87
CA SER A 115 -19.72 15.79 -5.05
C SER A 115 -19.57 14.57 -5.98
N THR A 116 -18.71 13.60 -5.67
CA THR A 116 -18.55 12.41 -6.53
C THR A 116 -19.72 11.43 -6.36
N PRO A 117 -20.13 10.73 -7.43
CA PRO A 117 -21.16 9.71 -7.33
C PRO A 117 -20.69 8.57 -6.41
N MET A 118 -21.59 7.99 -5.61
CA MET A 118 -21.24 7.00 -4.59
C MET A 118 -20.47 5.81 -5.17
N ILE A 119 -20.88 5.34 -6.35
CA ILE A 119 -20.25 4.21 -7.04
C ILE A 119 -18.76 4.45 -7.31
N GLU A 120 -18.39 5.66 -7.72
CA GLU A 120 -17.01 5.98 -8.06
C GLU A 120 -16.15 6.10 -6.80
N ASN A 121 -16.69 6.70 -5.74
CA ASN A 121 -16.01 6.77 -4.44
C ASN A 121 -15.72 5.37 -3.87
N LEU A 122 -16.72 4.48 -3.89
CA LEU A 122 -16.57 3.09 -3.44
C LEU A 122 -15.56 2.33 -4.29
N ARG A 123 -15.60 2.50 -5.61
CA ARG A 123 -14.65 1.88 -6.55
C ARG A 123 -13.22 2.33 -6.27
N GLN A 124 -13.01 3.64 -6.08
CA GLN A 124 -11.70 4.21 -5.83
C GLN A 124 -11.10 3.72 -4.49
N LYS A 125 -11.90 3.74 -3.42
CA LYS A 125 -11.48 3.22 -2.10
C LYS A 125 -11.15 1.73 -2.14
N LYS A 126 -11.93 0.94 -2.87
CA LYS A 126 -11.64 -0.49 -3.07
C LYS A 126 -10.34 -0.70 -3.84
N ASN A 127 -10.11 0.07 -4.90
CA ASN A 127 -8.87 0.01 -5.67
C ASN A 127 -7.63 0.29 -4.82
N TRP A 128 -7.67 1.30 -3.94
CA TRP A 128 -6.55 1.54 -3.01
C TRP A 128 -6.35 0.42 -2.00
N ALA A 129 -7.42 -0.17 -1.48
CA ALA A 129 -7.32 -1.33 -0.59
C ALA A 129 -6.70 -2.55 -1.32
N ASP A 130 -7.06 -2.76 -2.59
CA ASP A 130 -6.51 -3.84 -3.41
C ASP A 130 -5.05 -3.58 -3.79
N LEU A 131 -4.66 -2.33 -4.04
CA LEU A 131 -3.26 -1.95 -4.25
C LEU A 131 -2.40 -2.22 -3.01
N LEU A 132 -2.92 -1.92 -1.82
CA LEU A 132 -2.25 -2.24 -0.55
C LEU A 132 -2.12 -3.76 -0.35
N ALA A 133 -3.16 -4.52 -0.69
CA ALA A 133 -3.10 -5.99 -0.64
C ALA A 133 -2.05 -6.56 -1.61
N LEU A 134 -1.91 -5.99 -2.81
CA LEU A 134 -0.90 -6.39 -3.78
C LEU A 134 0.53 -6.05 -3.31
N ALA A 135 0.69 -4.96 -2.56
CA ALA A 135 1.97 -4.55 -1.97
C ALA A 135 2.38 -5.41 -0.74
N GLY A 136 1.54 -6.35 -0.31
CA GLY A 136 1.81 -7.26 0.82
C GLY A 136 1.25 -6.78 2.17
N GLU A 137 0.58 -5.65 2.22
CA GLU A 137 0.03 -5.04 3.44
C GLU A 137 -1.48 -4.85 3.29
N PRO A 138 -2.29 -5.92 3.42
CA PRO A 138 -3.72 -5.87 3.14
C PRO A 138 -4.46 -4.93 4.09
N HIS A 139 -5.27 -4.03 3.53
CA HIS A 139 -6.13 -3.16 4.32
C HIS A 139 -7.37 -3.93 4.83
N PRO A 140 -7.61 -4.02 6.15
CA PRO A 140 -8.74 -4.76 6.69
C PRO A 140 -10.08 -4.22 6.19
N GLU A 141 -10.98 -5.11 5.80
CA GLU A 141 -12.30 -4.75 5.29
C GLU A 141 -13.11 -3.94 6.32
N SER A 142 -13.02 -4.28 7.60
CA SER A 142 -13.69 -3.53 8.68
C SER A 142 -13.21 -2.07 8.78
N GLN A 143 -11.92 -1.83 8.56
CA GLN A 143 -11.36 -0.48 8.51
C GLN A 143 -11.82 0.24 7.25
N LEU A 144 -11.89 -0.45 6.11
CA LEU A 144 -12.39 0.12 4.87
C LEU A 144 -13.84 0.59 4.99
N VAL A 145 -14.70 -0.25 5.58
CA VAL A 145 -16.11 0.08 5.87
C VAL A 145 -16.20 1.30 6.77
N THR A 146 -15.45 1.33 7.87
CA THR A 146 -15.43 2.46 8.81
C THR A 146 -14.95 3.76 8.13
N ASN A 147 -13.91 3.67 7.30
CA ASN A 147 -13.38 4.80 6.54
C ASN A 147 -14.39 5.35 5.52
N VAL A 148 -15.19 4.49 4.88
CA VAL A 148 -16.28 4.93 3.99
C VAL A 148 -17.34 5.67 4.80
N LEU A 149 -17.87 5.05 5.87
CA LEU A 149 -18.96 5.61 6.66
C LEU A 149 -18.59 6.98 7.27
N SER A 150 -17.37 7.12 7.80
CA SER A 150 -16.87 8.40 8.32
C SER A 150 -16.74 9.49 7.24
N GLY A 151 -16.68 9.10 5.96
CA GLY A 151 -16.46 9.99 4.83
C GLY A 151 -17.71 10.41 4.07
N LEU A 152 -18.89 10.04 4.58
CA LEU A 152 -20.17 10.40 3.99
C LEU A 152 -20.71 11.72 4.53
N ASP A 153 -21.48 12.40 3.69
CA ASP A 153 -22.13 13.67 4.03
C ASP A 153 -23.34 13.46 4.96
N VAL A 154 -23.83 14.54 5.58
CA VAL A 154 -24.98 14.50 6.51
C VAL A 154 -26.25 13.88 5.90
N ASN A 155 -26.42 13.97 4.58
CA ASN A 155 -27.54 13.39 3.86
C ASN A 155 -27.59 11.85 3.95
N TYR A 156 -26.47 11.21 4.28
CA TYR A 156 -26.36 9.75 4.43
C TYR A 156 -26.47 9.29 5.88
N LEU A 157 -26.71 10.19 6.85
CA LEU A 157 -26.71 9.84 8.28
C LEU A 157 -27.71 8.72 8.60
N THR A 158 -28.89 8.72 8.00
CA THR A 158 -29.92 7.68 8.20
C THR A 158 -29.41 6.29 7.84
N ILE A 159 -28.72 6.14 6.70
CA ILE A 159 -28.19 4.85 6.27
C ILE A 159 -26.93 4.47 7.06
N VAL A 160 -26.11 5.45 7.47
CA VAL A 160 -24.95 5.21 8.36
C VAL A 160 -25.40 4.61 9.68
N LEU A 161 -26.40 5.19 10.35
CA LEU A 161 -26.94 4.68 11.61
C LEU A 161 -27.53 3.27 11.47
N GLN A 162 -28.22 2.99 10.35
CA GLN A 162 -28.74 1.66 10.05
C GLN A 162 -27.62 0.62 9.88
N ILE A 163 -26.48 1.00 9.31
CA ILE A 163 -25.31 0.14 9.13
C ILE A 163 -24.57 -0.04 10.45
N GLU A 164 -24.39 1.02 11.23
CA GLU A 164 -23.73 0.97 12.55
C GLU A 164 -24.51 0.13 13.56
N ALA A 165 -25.84 0.09 13.46
CA ALA A 165 -26.68 -0.79 14.29
C ALA A 165 -26.46 -2.28 13.99
N ARG A 166 -25.83 -2.63 12.86
CA ARG A 166 -25.50 -4.02 12.48
C ARG A 166 -24.12 -4.38 13.03
N SER A 167 -24.00 -5.56 13.64
CA SER A 167 -22.75 -6.00 14.29
C SER A 167 -21.61 -6.31 13.31
N LYS A 168 -21.92 -6.70 12.08
CA LYS A 168 -20.93 -6.95 11.02
C LYS A 168 -21.57 -6.66 9.67
N THR A 169 -20.92 -5.81 8.89
CA THR A 169 -21.34 -5.49 7.52
C THR A 169 -20.19 -5.81 6.59
N SER A 170 -20.43 -6.65 5.58
CA SER A 170 -19.45 -6.93 4.54
C SER A 170 -19.35 -5.77 3.56
N TRP A 171 -18.24 -5.70 2.82
CA TRP A 171 -18.00 -4.70 1.79
C TRP A 171 -19.10 -4.73 0.71
N ARG A 172 -19.54 -5.92 0.32
CA ARG A 172 -20.61 -6.09 -0.67
C ARG A 172 -21.94 -5.54 -0.15
N GLU A 173 -22.32 -5.89 1.07
CA GLU A 173 -23.56 -5.39 1.68
C GLU A 173 -23.52 -3.87 1.85
N LEU A 174 -22.37 -3.30 2.26
CA LEU A 174 -22.18 -1.86 2.34
C LEU A 174 -22.41 -1.20 0.98
N GLN A 175 -21.80 -1.73 -0.09
CA GLN A 175 -21.98 -1.22 -1.44
C GLN A 175 -23.44 -1.25 -1.86
N GLU A 176 -24.13 -2.37 -1.65
CA GLU A 176 -25.54 -2.53 -2.00
C GLU A 176 -26.43 -1.52 -1.26
N LEU A 177 -26.24 -1.37 0.05
CA LEU A 177 -27.00 -0.44 0.88
C LEU A 177 -26.80 1.01 0.45
N LEU A 178 -25.55 1.45 0.29
CA LEU A 178 -25.25 2.83 -0.08
C LEU A 178 -25.73 3.17 -1.50
N LEU A 179 -25.59 2.24 -2.45
CA LEU A 179 -26.08 2.43 -3.82
C LEU A 179 -27.61 2.38 -3.89
N SER A 180 -28.26 1.55 -3.07
CA SER A 180 -29.72 1.52 -2.98
C SER A 180 -30.28 2.83 -2.41
N PHE A 181 -29.59 3.42 -1.42
CA PHE A 181 -29.96 4.69 -0.84
C PHE A 181 -29.80 5.85 -1.82
N GLU A 182 -28.74 5.88 -2.63
CA GLU A 182 -28.54 6.92 -3.66
C GLU A 182 -29.61 6.85 -4.77
N ARG A 183 -30.12 5.65 -5.08
CA ARG A 183 -31.21 5.47 -6.05
C ARG A 183 -32.58 5.83 -5.49
N ALA A 184 -32.75 5.76 -4.17
CA ALA A 184 -33.98 6.22 -3.54
C ALA A 184 -34.00 7.76 -3.63
N PRO A 185 -35.03 8.37 -4.24
CA PRO A 185 -35.12 9.82 -4.27
C PRO A 185 -35.03 10.35 -2.85
N THR A 186 -34.12 11.30 -2.62
CA THR A 186 -33.93 11.95 -1.33
C THR A 186 -35.30 12.29 -0.77
N THR A 187 -35.72 11.61 0.29
CA THR A 187 -36.91 12.01 1.05
C THR A 187 -36.52 13.26 1.81
N THR A 188 -36.42 14.36 1.07
CA THR A 188 -36.53 15.69 1.63
C THR A 188 -37.95 15.72 2.17
N HIS A 189 -38.08 15.58 3.49
CA HIS A 189 -39.25 16.09 4.18
C HIS A 189 -39.23 17.61 3.94
N ASN A 190 -39.75 18.04 2.79
CA ASN A 190 -40.28 19.37 2.66
C ASN A 190 -41.42 19.41 3.69
N SER A 191 -41.23 20.18 4.76
CA SER A 191 -42.39 20.66 5.49
C SER A 191 -43.18 21.51 4.50
N THR A 192 -44.17 20.87 3.88
CA THR A 192 -45.29 21.52 3.24
C THR A 192 -46.00 22.31 4.32
N VAL A 193 -45.62 23.59 4.48
CA VAL A 193 -46.55 24.57 5.02
C VAL A 193 -47.69 24.62 4.00
N VAL A 194 -48.80 24.03 4.41
CA VAL A 194 -50.09 24.14 3.73
C VAL A 194 -50.39 25.62 3.64
N ASP A 195 -50.35 26.18 2.43
CA ASP A 195 -51.05 27.42 2.13
C ASP A 195 -52.12 27.11 1.09
N THR A 196 -53.34 27.29 1.53
CA THR A 196 -54.59 27.16 0.78
C THR A 196 -54.68 28.25 -0.31
N PRO A 197 -55.37 27.99 -1.44
CA PRO A 197 -55.38 28.88 -2.58
C PRO A 197 -56.27 30.09 -2.31
N VAL A 198 -55.72 31.30 -2.45
CA VAL A 198 -56.51 32.53 -2.57
C VAL A 198 -56.44 32.96 -4.03
N GLU A 199 -57.56 32.82 -4.74
CA GLU A 199 -57.84 33.55 -5.97
C GLU A 199 -57.73 35.04 -5.71
N VAL A 200 -56.84 35.73 -6.41
CA VAL A 200 -57.02 37.16 -6.68
C VAL A 200 -56.64 37.45 -8.12
N GLU A 201 -57.54 38.19 -8.74
CA GLU A 201 -57.66 38.54 -10.14
C GLU A 201 -56.39 39.14 -10.77
N GLU A 202 -56.16 38.64 -11.98
CA GLU A 202 -55.69 39.33 -13.18
C GLU A 202 -55.60 40.88 -13.09
N PHE A 203 -54.39 41.41 -13.22
CA PHE A 203 -54.18 42.72 -13.83
C PHE A 203 -52.97 42.68 -14.76
N GLU A 204 -53.29 42.71 -16.05
CA GLU A 204 -52.41 42.88 -17.19
C GLU A 204 -51.72 44.26 -17.11
N VAL A 205 -50.38 44.27 -17.17
CA VAL A 205 -49.61 45.50 -17.46
C VAL A 205 -48.66 45.22 -18.61
N VAL A 206 -49.11 45.64 -19.79
CA VAL A 206 -48.34 45.81 -21.01
C VAL A 206 -47.39 47.00 -20.84
N ALA A 207 -46.08 46.80 -21.04
CA ALA A 207 -45.19 47.83 -21.57
C ALA A 207 -43.91 47.22 -22.15
N GLU A 208 -43.56 47.78 -23.30
CA GLU A 208 -42.53 47.39 -24.28
C GLU A 208 -41.08 47.53 -23.81
N GLY A 209 -40.17 46.97 -24.61
CA GLY A 209 -38.88 47.61 -24.87
C GLY A 209 -37.67 46.86 -24.33
N GLY A 210 -36.99 46.14 -25.23
CA GLY A 210 -35.75 45.44 -24.91
C GLY A 210 -34.62 46.37 -24.48
N LEU A 211 -33.83 45.95 -23.49
CA LEU A 211 -32.45 46.38 -23.29
C LEU A 211 -31.68 45.56 -22.23
N VAL A 212 -31.84 44.22 -22.16
CA VAL A 212 -31.12 43.42 -21.14
C VAL A 212 -30.31 42.24 -21.69
N ALA A 213 -30.25 42.09 -23.02
CA ALA A 213 -29.46 41.05 -23.67
C ALA A 213 -27.97 41.40 -23.86
N GLU A 214 -27.50 42.58 -23.41
CA GLU A 214 -26.13 43.04 -23.67
C GLU A 214 -25.18 43.07 -22.45
N LEU A 215 -25.63 42.71 -21.25
CA LEU A 215 -24.75 42.74 -20.05
C LEU A 215 -24.09 41.40 -19.69
N THR A 216 -24.40 40.31 -20.39
CA THR A 216 -23.88 38.96 -20.07
C THR A 216 -22.64 38.56 -20.87
N THR A 217 -22.27 39.32 -21.90
CA THR A 217 -21.08 39.03 -22.73
C THR A 217 -19.82 39.74 -22.22
N GLN A 218 -19.95 40.84 -21.47
CA GLN A 218 -18.80 41.68 -21.07
C GLN A 218 -18.01 41.16 -19.85
N THR A 219 -18.51 40.17 -19.09
CA THR A 219 -17.80 39.63 -17.90
C THR A 219 -16.99 38.37 -18.19
N ARG A 220 -17.02 37.83 -19.42
CA ARG A 220 -16.25 36.62 -19.80
C ARG A 220 -14.83 36.89 -20.33
N PHE A 221 -14.38 38.15 -20.40
CA PHE A 221 -13.04 38.51 -20.89
C PHE A 221 -11.98 38.73 -19.80
N LEU A 222 -12.30 38.66 -18.49
CA LEU A 222 -11.35 38.98 -17.40
C LEU A 222 -10.99 37.80 -16.45
N LEU A 223 -11.00 36.54 -16.92
CA LEU A 223 -10.48 35.40 -16.15
C LEU A 223 -9.55 34.46 -16.95
N ALA A 224 -9.06 34.89 -18.12
CA ALA A 224 -8.20 34.08 -18.98
C ALA A 224 -6.72 34.52 -18.99
N LEU A 225 -6.25 35.32 -18.02
CA LEU A 225 -4.88 35.86 -18.03
C LEU A 225 -4.22 36.04 -16.65
N GLU A 226 -4.45 35.11 -15.72
CA GLU A 226 -3.57 34.90 -14.55
C GLU A 226 -3.45 33.39 -14.26
#